data_AF-A0A328ADZ8-F1
#
_entry.id   AF-A0A328ADZ8-F1
#
_cell.length_a   1.000
_cell.length_b   1.000
_cell.length_c   1.000
_cell.angle_alpha   90.00
_cell.angle_beta   90.00
_cell.angle_gamma   90.00
#
_symmetry.space_group_name_H-M   'P 1'
#
loop_
_entity.id
_entity.type
_entity.pdbx_description
1 polymer ?
#
loop_
_entity_poly.entity_id
_entity_poly.type
_entity_poly.pdbx_seq_one_letter_code
_entity_poly.pdbx_strand_id
1 'polypeptide(L)'
;MASASFLKSSPVLDKSDWVKGQSLRHPLSASVAVRHHPAAGFSVRASSYADELVKTAKTVASPGRGILAMDESNATCGKRLASIGLENTEANRQAYRTLLVSAPGLGNYISGAILFEETL
;
A
#
# COMPACT_ATOMS: atom_id res chain seq x y z
N MET A 1 4.81 41.21 -31.32
CA MET A 1 5.29 40.62 -30.04
C MET A 1 4.67 39.23 -29.89
N ALA A 2 5.43 38.29 -29.29
CA ALA A 2 5.20 36.84 -29.11
C ALA A 2 5.45 36.01 -30.40
N SER A 3 6.50 35.18 -30.55
CA SER A 3 7.19 34.16 -29.72
C SER A 3 6.46 32.81 -29.63
N ALA A 4 7.02 31.77 -30.27
CA ALA A 4 6.85 30.35 -29.91
C ALA A 4 7.96 29.47 -30.56
N SER A 5 8.97 29.20 -29.74
CA SER A 5 9.71 27.94 -29.50
C SER A 5 9.93 26.90 -30.60
N PHE A 6 11.22 26.71 -30.92
CA PHE A 6 11.80 25.60 -31.68
C PHE A 6 11.87 24.29 -30.88
N LEU A 7 11.49 23.20 -31.54
CA LEU A 7 11.77 21.81 -31.17
C LEU A 7 13.25 21.47 -31.47
N LYS A 8 13.96 20.84 -30.53
CA LYS A 8 15.07 19.95 -30.89
C LYS A 8 15.28 18.81 -29.90
N SER A 9 15.42 17.64 -30.51
CA SER A 9 15.57 16.27 -30.02
C SER A 9 16.77 16.02 -29.11
N SER A 10 16.57 15.16 -28.10
CA SER A 10 17.61 14.54 -27.28
C SER A 10 18.51 13.59 -28.10
N PRO A 11 19.83 13.55 -27.87
CA PRO A 11 20.68 12.49 -28.40
C PRO A 11 20.76 11.28 -27.46
N VAL A 12 20.59 10.11 -28.07
CA VAL A 12 20.82 8.76 -27.53
C VAL A 12 22.32 8.53 -27.38
N LEU A 13 22.76 8.04 -26.21
CA LEU A 13 24.14 7.63 -25.95
C LEU A 13 24.27 6.13 -26.27
N ASP A 14 25.12 5.79 -27.25
CA ASP A 14 25.39 4.42 -27.71
C ASP A 14 26.79 3.92 -27.29
N LYS A 15 26.91 2.59 -27.19
CA LYS A 15 27.69 1.74 -26.26
C LYS A 15 29.19 1.51 -26.53
N SER A 16 29.92 2.40 -27.19
CA SER A 16 31.22 2.00 -27.80
C SER A 16 32.48 2.69 -27.28
N ASP A 17 32.73 2.73 -25.97
CA ASP A 17 34.04 3.14 -25.42
C ASP A 17 34.49 2.29 -24.21
N TRP A 18 34.04 1.03 -24.16
CA TRP A 18 34.54 0.04 -23.22
C TRP A 18 35.63 -0.78 -23.89
N VAL A 19 36.85 -0.25 -24.03
CA VAL A 19 38.14 -0.97 -24.05
C VAL A 19 39.23 0.06 -24.29
N LYS A 20 39.93 0.46 -23.21
CA LYS A 20 41.38 0.72 -23.20
C LYS A 20 41.82 0.85 -21.75
N GLY A 21 42.55 -0.17 -21.29
CA GLY A 21 42.95 -0.32 -19.91
C GLY A 21 43.97 0.72 -19.45
N GLN A 22 43.95 0.99 -18.16
CA GLN A 22 45.09 1.46 -17.39
C GLN A 22 45.11 0.72 -16.05
N SER A 23 46.15 -0.10 -15.89
CA SER A 23 46.54 -0.75 -14.64
C SER A 23 47.45 0.19 -13.88
N LEU A 24 47.10 0.64 -12.67
CA LEU A 24 48.04 1.17 -11.68
C LEU A 24 47.51 1.03 -10.23
N ARG A 25 48.15 0.12 -9.48
CA ARG A 25 48.59 0.23 -8.06
C ARG A 25 47.55 0.39 -6.95
N HIS A 26 47.25 -0.71 -6.24
CA HIS A 26 46.99 -0.72 -4.79
C HIS A 26 48.32 -0.41 -4.04
N PRO A 27 48.36 0.22 -2.85
CA PRO A 27 47.49 -0.08 -1.69
C PRO A 27 47.04 1.14 -0.86
N LEU A 28 45.85 1.11 -0.27
CA LEU A 28 45.60 1.73 1.05
C LEU A 28 44.41 1.03 1.70
N SER A 29 44.66 0.30 2.79
CA SER A 29 43.61 -0.15 3.72
C SER A 29 43.09 1.08 4.46
N ALA A 30 42.04 1.71 3.93
CA ALA A 30 41.28 2.72 4.65
C ALA A 30 40.22 2.00 5.51
N SER A 31 40.53 1.81 6.79
CA SER A 31 39.54 1.35 7.77
C SER A 31 38.54 2.48 8.03
N VAL A 32 37.40 2.47 7.33
CA VAL A 32 36.28 3.36 7.65
C VAL A 32 35.66 2.86 8.95
N ALA A 33 35.97 3.52 10.06
CA ALA A 33 35.25 3.32 11.31
C ALA A 33 33.84 3.88 11.17
N VAL A 34 32.88 3.00 10.85
CA VAL A 34 31.45 3.33 10.88
C VAL A 34 31.08 3.57 12.35
N ARG A 35 30.98 4.84 12.73
CA ARG A 35 30.42 5.24 14.03
C ARG A 35 28.95 4.82 14.03
N HIS A 36 28.66 3.72 14.71
CA HIS A 36 27.29 3.34 15.01
C HIS A 36 26.78 4.30 16.08
N HIS A 37 26.00 5.31 15.68
CA HIS A 37 25.15 6.00 16.64
C HIS A 37 24.12 4.97 17.14
N PRO A 38 23.98 4.78 18.47
CA PRO A 38 22.87 3.98 18.97
C PRO A 38 21.58 4.68 18.51
N ALA A 39 20.83 4.03 17.63
CA ALA A 39 19.50 4.49 17.27
C ALA A 39 18.70 4.47 18.58
N ALA A 40 18.38 5.66 19.10
CA ALA A 40 17.49 5.78 20.24
C ALA A 40 16.15 5.16 19.86
N GLY A 41 15.87 3.96 20.38
CA GLY A 41 14.63 3.25 20.11
C GLY A 41 13.47 3.98 20.77
N PHE A 42 12.62 4.61 19.96
CA PHE A 42 11.36 5.16 20.45
C PHE A 42 10.35 4.01 20.64
N SER A 43 10.00 3.71 21.88
CA SER A 43 8.99 2.70 22.21
C SER A 43 7.61 3.36 22.32
N VAL A 44 6.74 3.07 21.36
CA VAL A 44 5.30 3.41 21.44
C VAL A 44 4.59 2.29 22.20
N ARG A 45 3.84 2.62 23.25
CA ARG A 45 2.97 1.68 23.96
C ARG A 45 1.52 2.14 23.89
N ALA A 46 0.60 1.20 23.63
CA ALA A 46 -0.83 1.47 23.56
C ALA A 46 -1.53 1.57 24.94
N SER A 47 -0.78 1.88 26.00
CA SER A 47 -1.30 2.07 27.37
C SER A 47 -2.23 0.93 27.83
N SER A 48 -3.47 1.25 28.25
CA SER A 48 -4.46 0.31 28.79
C SER A 48 -5.00 -0.70 27.77
N TYR A 49 -4.87 -0.45 26.47
CA TYR A 49 -5.42 -1.30 25.41
C TYR A 49 -4.38 -2.25 24.80
N ALA A 50 -3.15 -2.29 25.33
CA ALA A 50 -2.07 -3.07 24.73
C ALA A 50 -2.44 -4.56 24.56
N ASP A 51 -3.00 -5.19 25.59
CA ASP A 51 -3.37 -6.60 25.55
C ASP A 51 -4.53 -6.86 24.59
N GLU A 52 -5.51 -5.96 24.56
CA GLU A 52 -6.66 -6.05 23.66
C GLU A 52 -6.23 -5.89 22.19
N LEU A 53 -5.39 -4.91 21.87
CA LEU A 53 -4.89 -4.70 20.51
C LEU A 53 -4.08 -5.91 20.04
N VAL A 54 -3.23 -6.49 20.90
CA VAL A 54 -2.48 -7.71 20.58
C VAL A 54 -3.44 -8.88 20.35
N LYS A 55 -4.49 -9.04 21.16
CA LYS A 55 -5.50 -10.09 20.99
C LYS A 55 -6.27 -9.93 19.68
N THR A 56 -6.71 -8.71 19.35
CA THR A 56 -7.41 -8.41 18.10
C THR A 56 -6.50 -8.63 16.90
N ALA A 57 -5.26 -8.16 16.94
CA ALA A 57 -4.29 -8.39 15.87
C ALA A 57 -4.05 -9.89 15.62
N LYS A 58 -3.91 -10.70 16.68
CA LYS A 58 -3.80 -12.16 16.57
C LYS A 58 -5.05 -12.81 15.96
N THR A 59 -6.23 -12.29 16.30
CA THR A 59 -7.51 -12.80 15.78
C THR A 59 -7.66 -12.48 14.30
N VAL A 60 -7.35 -11.24 13.90
CA VAL A 60 -7.38 -10.78 12.52
C VAL A 60 -6.35 -11.52 11.67
N ALA A 61 -5.13 -11.73 12.18
CA ALA A 61 -4.04 -12.40 11.47
C ALA A 61 -4.01 -13.94 11.66
N SER A 62 -5.13 -14.57 12.02
CA SER A 62 -5.18 -16.03 12.22
C SER A 62 -4.88 -16.79 10.91
N PRO A 63 -4.14 -17.92 10.95
CA PRO A 63 -3.82 -18.71 9.76
C PRO A 63 -5.06 -19.12 8.96
N GLY A 64 -4.97 -19.04 7.64
CA GLY A 64 -6.07 -19.44 6.74
C GLY A 64 -7.21 -18.43 6.60
N ARG A 65 -7.14 -17.27 7.28
CA ARG A 65 -8.12 -16.18 7.12
C ARG A 65 -7.46 -14.86 6.69
N GLY A 66 -8.23 -14.02 6.02
CA GLY A 66 -7.84 -12.68 5.55
C GLY A 66 -8.82 -11.58 5.98
N ILE A 67 -8.62 -10.38 5.42
CA ILE A 67 -9.44 -9.19 5.68
C ILE A 67 -10.27 -8.86 4.44
N LEU A 68 -11.57 -8.59 4.63
CA LEU A 68 -12.44 -8.08 3.57
C LEU A 68 -12.39 -6.54 3.54
N ALA A 69 -11.86 -5.97 2.47
CA ALA A 69 -11.89 -4.52 2.25
C ALA A 69 -13.19 -4.14 1.52
N MET A 70 -14.18 -3.60 2.25
CA MET A 70 -15.44 -3.09 1.69
C MET A 70 -15.69 -1.62 2.06
N ASP A 71 -14.59 -0.90 2.26
CA ASP A 71 -14.46 0.51 2.64
C ASP A 71 -14.49 1.46 1.44
N GLU A 72 -15.13 1.03 0.35
CA GLU A 72 -15.28 1.84 -0.86
C GLU A 72 -16.11 3.09 -0.55
N SER A 73 -15.60 4.27 -0.89
CA SER A 73 -16.36 5.52 -0.78
C SER A 73 -17.60 5.51 -1.68
N ASN A 74 -18.54 6.41 -1.44
CA ASN A 74 -19.78 6.51 -2.22
C ASN A 74 -19.53 6.71 -3.73
N ALA A 75 -18.47 7.44 -4.09
CA ALA A 75 -18.08 7.64 -5.48
C ALA A 75 -17.50 6.34 -6.11
N THR A 76 -16.68 5.59 -5.36
CA THR A 76 -16.10 4.34 -5.83
C THR A 76 -17.16 3.25 -5.96
N CYS A 77 -18.00 3.08 -4.92
CA CYS A 77 -19.11 2.12 -4.93
C CYS A 77 -20.11 2.43 -6.05
N GLY A 78 -20.39 3.72 -6.29
CA GLY A 78 -21.24 4.16 -7.40
C GLY A 78 -20.76 3.70 -8.78
N LYS A 79 -19.44 3.75 -9.05
CA LYS A 79 -18.89 3.22 -10.32
C LYS A 79 -19.10 1.71 -10.45
N ARG A 80 -18.99 0.99 -9.33
CA ARG A 80 -19.20 -0.47 -9.28
C ARG A 80 -20.67 -0.82 -9.53
N LEU A 81 -21.61 -0.12 -8.88
CA LEU A 81 -23.05 -0.27 -9.13
C LEU A 81 -23.45 0.11 -10.57
N ALA A 82 -22.89 1.20 -11.10
CA ALA A 82 -23.15 1.61 -12.48
C ALA A 82 -22.71 0.56 -13.51
N SER A 83 -21.63 -0.18 -13.25
CA SER A 83 -21.15 -1.24 -14.14
C SER A 83 -22.14 -2.40 -14.31
N ILE A 84 -23.09 -2.55 -13.38
CA ILE A 84 -24.17 -3.54 -13.44
C ILE A 84 -25.56 -2.91 -13.67
N GLY A 85 -25.61 -1.63 -14.05
CA GLY A 85 -26.84 -0.91 -14.35
C GLY A 85 -27.67 -0.49 -13.12
N LEU A 86 -27.08 -0.48 -11.92
CA LEU A 86 -27.73 0.00 -10.71
C LEU A 86 -27.41 1.47 -10.43
N GLU A 87 -28.40 2.19 -9.92
CA GLU A 87 -28.26 3.57 -9.46
C GLU A 87 -27.44 3.64 -8.16
N ASN A 88 -26.65 4.70 -7.99
CA ASN A 88 -25.87 4.94 -6.78
C ASN A 88 -26.71 5.51 -5.63
N THR A 89 -27.66 4.73 -5.13
CA THR A 89 -28.47 5.07 -3.95
C THR A 89 -27.89 4.43 -2.69
N GLU A 90 -28.17 5.00 -1.53
CA GLU A 90 -27.76 4.45 -0.23
C GLU A 90 -28.27 3.02 -0.03
N ALA A 91 -29.55 2.77 -0.33
CA ALA A 91 -30.15 1.45 -0.25
C ALA A 91 -29.40 0.40 -1.12
N ASN A 92 -28.98 0.78 -2.33
CA ASN A 92 -28.21 -0.13 -3.19
C ASN A 92 -26.80 -0.38 -2.65
N ARG A 93 -26.15 0.64 -2.09
CA ARG A 93 -24.82 0.48 -1.44
C ARG A 93 -24.91 -0.38 -0.19
N GLN A 94 -25.94 -0.19 0.63
CA GLN A 94 -26.22 -1.02 1.80
C GLN A 94 -26.52 -2.46 1.40
N ALA A 95 -27.37 -2.67 0.39
CA ALA A 95 -27.71 -4.00 -0.10
C ALA A 95 -26.47 -4.73 -0.65
N TYR A 96 -25.60 -4.03 -1.39
CA TYR A 96 -24.34 -4.57 -1.86
C TYR A 96 -23.41 -5.00 -0.71
N ARG A 97 -23.18 -4.14 0.30
CA ARG A 97 -22.33 -4.50 1.44
C ARG A 97 -22.94 -5.61 2.31
N THR A 98 -24.26 -5.59 2.48
CA THR A 98 -25.01 -6.67 3.18
C THR A 98 -24.84 -8.00 2.45
N LEU A 99 -24.91 -7.99 1.12
CA LEU A 99 -24.68 -9.18 0.30
C LEU A 99 -23.27 -9.76 0.51
N LEU A 100 -22.24 -8.91 0.64
CA LEU A 100 -20.88 -9.37 0.91
C LEU A 100 -20.76 -10.07 2.27
N VAL A 101 -21.28 -9.45 3.35
CA VAL A 101 -21.09 -9.98 4.72
C VAL A 101 -22.05 -11.09 5.11
N SER A 102 -23.19 -11.21 4.43
CA SER A 102 -24.18 -12.26 4.69
C SER A 102 -23.86 -13.59 3.99
N ALA A 103 -22.77 -13.66 3.22
CA ALA A 103 -22.35 -14.86 2.52
C ALA A 103 -22.15 -16.03 3.52
N PRO A 104 -22.86 -17.17 3.35
CA PRO A 104 -22.73 -18.32 4.25
C PRO A 104 -21.30 -18.84 4.28
N GLY A 105 -20.76 -19.07 5.48
CA GLY A 105 -19.40 -19.60 5.66
C GLY A 105 -18.27 -18.58 5.44
N LEU A 106 -18.57 -17.30 5.21
CA LEU A 106 -17.56 -16.24 5.03
C LEU A 106 -16.53 -16.21 6.18
N GLY A 107 -16.98 -16.41 7.42
CA GLY A 107 -16.13 -16.40 8.62
C GLY A 107 -15.05 -17.50 8.67
N ASN A 108 -15.15 -18.53 7.81
CA ASN A 108 -14.12 -19.55 7.66
C ASN A 108 -12.85 -18.99 6.99
N TYR A 109 -12.98 -17.90 6.23
CA TYR A 109 -11.91 -17.32 5.41
C TYR A 109 -11.64 -15.85 5.72
N ILE A 110 -12.57 -15.15 6.35
CA ILE A 110 -12.43 -13.74 6.70
C ILE A 110 -12.51 -13.57 8.21
N SER A 111 -11.54 -12.88 8.79
CA SER A 111 -11.43 -12.64 10.23
C SER A 111 -11.86 -11.22 10.63
N GLY A 112 -11.96 -10.30 9.67
CA GLY A 112 -12.40 -8.93 9.87
C GLY A 112 -12.71 -8.23 8.53
N ALA A 113 -13.41 -7.10 8.61
CA ALA A 113 -13.73 -6.28 7.46
C ALA A 113 -13.40 -4.81 7.73
N ILE A 114 -12.93 -4.10 6.70
CA ILE A 114 -12.74 -2.65 6.73
C ILE A 114 -14.01 -2.03 6.16
N LEU A 115 -14.64 -1.15 6.93
CA LEU A 115 -15.93 -0.54 6.64
C LEU A 115 -15.75 0.92 6.25
N PHE A 116 -16.63 1.41 5.38
CA PHE A 116 -16.78 2.84 5.12
C PHE A 116 -17.72 3.46 6.15
N GLU A 117 -17.57 4.74 6.46
CA GLU A 117 -18.36 5.44 7.51
C GLU A 117 -19.88 5.26 7.36
N GLU A 118 -20.41 5.33 6.13
CA GLU A 118 -21.85 5.11 5.86
C GLU A 118 -22.34 3.70 6.27
N THR A 119 -21.43 2.75 6.45
CA THR A 119 -21.75 1.36 6.77
C THR A 119 -21.72 1.07 8.28
N LEU A 120 -21.10 1.95 9.07
CA LEU A 120 -21.01 1.84 10.53
C LEU A 120 -22.26 2.41 11.21
#